data_AF-A0A7R9I7I9-F1
#
_entry.id   AF-A0A7R9I7I9-F1
#
_cell.length_a   1.000
_cell.length_b   1.000
_cell.length_c   1.000
_cell.angle_alpha   90.00
_cell.angle_beta   90.00
_cell.angle_gamma   90.00
#
_symmetry.space_group_name_H-M   'P 1'
#
loop_
_entity.id
_entity.type
_entity.pdbx_description
1 polymer ?
#
loop_
_entity_poly.entity_id
_entity_poly.type
_entity_poly.pdbx_seq_one_letter_code
_entity_poly.pdbx_strand_id
1 'polypeptide(L)'
;STSKPKSGVRKIVLSTNIAETSITIDDCVFVIDTGRMKEKRFDSNKNMESLESVWVSRANAQQRKGRAGRVMPGVCIHLYTSHRYYSRILAQPIPELHRVPLEQLLLRIKTLPRFANKDVHDVLGGTIEPPCDENIDSALVRLQLVGALNVEKELTPLGRHLASLPVDVRLGKLMLFGAIFCCVDSALTIAACLSHRSPFVSPIGHRDLADAKKKQMAVSNSDHLTMLEAYKRWRAERVRSRYAGKNYAQVNFLSDKTLVAMADIKHQFLELLASIGFIHLTHRSRRSGEDKVCQMVAEE
;
A
#
# COMPACT_ATOMS: atom_id res chain seq x y z
N SER A 1 -4.50 -11.63 18.97
CA SER A 1 -4.20 -11.85 20.40
C SER A 1 -3.01 -12.77 20.51
N THR A 2 -1.94 -12.35 21.18
CA THR A 2 -0.75 -13.16 21.48
C THR A 2 -0.91 -13.97 22.77
N SER A 3 -2.03 -13.82 23.47
CA SER A 3 -2.30 -14.49 24.75
C SER A 3 -2.18 -16.02 24.65
N LYS A 4 -1.71 -16.63 25.73
CA LYS A 4 -1.67 -18.08 25.90
C LYS A 4 -3.11 -18.66 25.85
N PRO A 5 -3.36 -19.74 25.09
CA PRO A 5 -4.69 -20.35 25.05
C PRO A 5 -5.04 -21.00 26.39
N LYS A 6 -6.34 -21.19 26.65
CA LYS A 6 -6.83 -21.98 27.80
C LYS A 6 -6.37 -23.44 27.69
N SER A 7 -6.30 -24.13 28.82
CA SER A 7 -5.99 -25.57 28.83
C SER A 7 -6.95 -26.35 27.93
N GLY A 8 -6.42 -27.34 27.20
CA GLY A 8 -7.18 -28.13 26.22
C GLY A 8 -7.43 -27.44 24.87
N VAL A 9 -7.09 -26.15 24.70
CA VAL A 9 -7.31 -25.40 23.45
C VAL A 9 -5.99 -25.22 22.69
N ARG A 10 -5.98 -25.57 21.41
CA ARG A 10 -4.83 -25.33 20.51
C ARG A 10 -4.99 -24.00 19.79
N LYS A 11 -3.97 -23.13 19.91
CA LYS A 11 -3.89 -21.88 19.15
C LYS A 11 -3.34 -22.18 17.75
N ILE A 12 -4.09 -21.77 16.72
CA ILE A 12 -3.65 -21.81 15.31
C ILE A 12 -3.60 -20.37 14.80
N VAL A 13 -2.44 -19.96 14.30
CA VAL A 13 -2.23 -18.61 13.77
C VAL A 13 -1.95 -18.71 12.28
N LEU A 14 -2.80 -18.06 11.48
CA LEU A 14 -2.59 -17.88 10.05
C LEU A 14 -1.99 -16.49 9.82
N SER A 15 -0.81 -16.44 9.20
CA SER A 15 -0.07 -15.19 9.02
C SER A 15 0.60 -15.12 7.65
N THR A 16 0.87 -13.90 7.20
CA THR A 16 1.81 -13.62 6.12
C THR A 16 3.25 -13.60 6.65
N ASN A 17 4.21 -13.15 5.84
CA ASN A 17 5.60 -12.90 6.22
C ASN A 17 5.76 -11.89 7.38
N ILE A 18 4.70 -11.21 7.84
CA ILE A 18 4.76 -10.35 9.04
C ILE A 18 5.14 -11.11 10.32
N ALA A 19 4.79 -12.39 10.44
CA ALA A 19 5.20 -13.22 11.58
C ALA A 19 6.67 -13.69 11.47
N GLU A 20 7.31 -13.50 10.32
CA GLU A 20 8.72 -13.86 10.12
C GLU A 20 9.66 -12.88 10.83
N THR A 21 9.26 -11.62 10.95
CA THR A 21 10.08 -10.54 11.54
C THR A 21 9.33 -9.77 12.64
N SER A 22 8.19 -9.17 12.32
CA SER A 22 7.53 -8.12 13.12
C SER A 22 6.66 -8.59 14.27
N ILE A 23 6.26 -9.87 14.32
CA ILE A 23 5.40 -10.40 15.39
C ILE A 23 6.11 -11.56 16.07
N THR A 24 6.09 -11.56 17.40
CA THR A 24 6.60 -12.65 18.23
C THR A 24 5.43 -13.42 18.85
N ILE A 25 5.42 -14.74 18.65
CA ILE A 25 4.45 -15.68 19.22
C ILE A 25 5.28 -16.69 20.00
N ASP A 26 5.33 -16.52 21.32
CA ASP A 26 6.30 -17.23 22.16
C ASP A 26 6.00 -18.73 22.29
N ASP A 27 4.73 -19.12 22.24
CA ASP A 27 4.25 -20.51 22.37
C ASP A 27 4.14 -21.25 21.01
N CYS A 28 4.83 -20.77 19.98
CA CYS A 28 4.85 -21.42 18.67
C CYS A 28 5.87 -22.57 18.65
N VAL A 29 5.36 -23.81 18.56
CA VAL A 29 6.20 -25.03 18.50
C VAL A 29 6.09 -25.73 17.14
N PHE A 30 5.05 -25.41 16.35
CA PHE A 30 4.84 -25.95 15.01
C PHE A 30 4.71 -24.81 14.00
N VAL A 31 5.53 -24.85 12.95
CA VAL A 31 5.46 -23.94 11.81
C VAL A 31 5.15 -24.74 10.56
N ILE A 32 4.13 -24.32 9.82
CA ILE A 32 3.83 -24.83 8.49
C ILE A 32 4.18 -23.72 7.50
N ASP A 33 5.22 -23.94 6.72
CA ASP A 33 5.73 -22.99 5.73
C ASP A 33 5.28 -23.41 4.32
N THR A 34 4.40 -22.62 3.72
CA THR A 34 3.94 -22.85 2.34
C THR A 34 5.02 -22.59 1.29
N GLY A 35 6.15 -21.98 1.67
CA GLY A 35 7.24 -21.59 0.77
C GLY A 35 6.91 -20.40 -0.12
N ARG A 36 5.78 -19.74 0.10
CA ARG A 36 5.31 -18.61 -0.72
C ARG A 36 5.18 -17.34 0.11
N MET A 37 5.37 -16.21 -0.55
CA MET A 37 5.05 -14.88 0.00
C MET A 37 4.52 -13.97 -1.10
N LYS A 38 3.88 -12.87 -0.70
CA LYS A 38 3.53 -11.78 -1.60
C LYS A 38 4.66 -10.75 -1.57
N GLU A 39 5.14 -10.36 -2.75
CA GLU A 39 6.25 -9.42 -2.91
C GLU A 39 5.85 -8.33 -3.91
N LYS A 40 6.13 -7.07 -3.57
CA LYS A 40 6.01 -5.97 -4.52
C LYS A 40 7.16 -6.01 -5.50
N ARG A 41 6.83 -5.92 -6.79
CA ARG A 41 7.76 -5.88 -7.91
C ARG A 41 7.41 -4.75 -8.85
N PHE A 42 8.42 -4.19 -9.47
CA PHE A 42 8.30 -3.11 -10.44
C PHE A 42 8.93 -3.54 -11.77
N ASP A 43 8.16 -3.43 -12.84
CA ASP A 43 8.62 -3.58 -14.22
C ASP A 43 8.89 -2.18 -14.78
N SER A 44 10.17 -1.83 -14.93
CA SER A 44 10.59 -0.50 -15.40
C SER A 44 10.21 -0.25 -16.86
N ASN A 45 10.19 -1.30 -17.70
CA ASN A 45 9.81 -1.19 -19.11
C ASN A 45 8.31 -0.90 -19.27
N LYS A 46 7.48 -1.48 -18.40
CA LYS A 46 6.02 -1.27 -18.42
C LYS A 46 5.55 -0.16 -17.48
N ASN A 47 6.46 0.41 -16.69
CA ASN A 47 6.15 1.35 -15.62
C ASN A 47 5.00 0.86 -14.71
N MET A 48 5.06 -0.42 -14.34
CA MET A 48 3.96 -1.10 -13.66
C MET A 48 4.43 -1.80 -12.38
N GLU A 49 3.78 -1.46 -11.28
CA GLU A 49 3.90 -2.19 -10.02
C GLU A 49 2.95 -3.38 -9.98
N SER A 50 3.39 -4.48 -9.41
CA SER A 50 2.57 -5.66 -9.18
C SER A 50 2.86 -6.32 -7.84
N LEU A 51 1.84 -6.99 -7.29
CA LEU A 51 1.95 -7.78 -6.06
C LEU A 51 1.93 -9.27 -6.39
N GLU A 52 3.11 -9.79 -6.70
CA GLU A 52 3.30 -11.16 -7.16
C GLU A 52 3.34 -12.14 -6.00
N SER A 53 2.84 -13.36 -6.24
CA SER A 53 3.17 -14.48 -5.35
C SER A 53 4.50 -15.07 -5.81
N VAL A 54 5.48 -15.07 -4.92
CA VAL A 54 6.85 -15.52 -5.19
C VAL A 54 7.25 -16.62 -4.22
N TRP A 55 8.29 -17.36 -4.57
CA TRP A 55 8.93 -18.29 -3.64
C TRP A 55 9.73 -17.49 -2.60
N VAL A 56 9.72 -17.96 -1.36
CA VAL A 56 10.58 -17.43 -0.30
C VAL A 56 12.04 -17.72 -0.60
N SER A 57 12.97 -16.93 -0.08
CA SER A 57 14.40 -17.28 -0.11
C SER A 57 14.74 -18.35 0.95
N ARG A 58 15.91 -18.97 0.85
CA ARG A 58 16.42 -19.90 1.89
C ARG A 58 16.59 -19.18 3.23
N ALA A 59 17.02 -17.92 3.22
CA ALA A 59 17.10 -17.09 4.42
C ALA A 59 15.71 -16.91 5.07
N ASN A 60 14.66 -16.64 4.28
CA ASN A 60 13.30 -16.53 4.81
C ASN A 60 12.80 -17.85 5.40
N ALA A 61 13.01 -18.97 4.70
CA ALA A 61 12.66 -20.30 5.20
C ALA A 61 13.36 -20.62 6.53
N GLN A 62 14.64 -20.24 6.66
CA GLN A 62 15.40 -20.41 7.89
C GLN A 62 14.86 -19.53 9.03
N GLN A 63 14.46 -18.28 8.75
CA GLN A 63 13.81 -17.43 9.75
C GLN A 63 12.48 -18.03 10.23
N ARG A 64 11.66 -18.56 9.30
CA ARG A 64 10.40 -19.24 9.64
C ARG A 64 10.63 -20.48 10.49
N LYS A 65 11.62 -21.31 10.14
CA LYS A 65 12.04 -22.45 10.96
C LYS A 65 12.43 -22.03 12.38
N GLY A 66 13.16 -20.93 12.51
CA GLY A 66 13.56 -20.37 13.81
C GLY A 66 12.39 -19.97 14.72
N ARG A 67 11.18 -19.77 14.18
CA ARG A 67 9.98 -19.43 14.98
C ARG A 67 9.47 -20.61 15.82
N ALA A 68 9.71 -21.85 15.40
CA ALA A 68 9.27 -23.04 16.11
C ALA A 68 10.15 -23.40 17.33
N GLY A 69 11.37 -22.86 17.43
CA GLY A 69 12.40 -23.31 18.37
C GLY A 69 12.68 -22.35 19.53
N ARG A 70 11.75 -21.44 19.87
CA ARG A 70 12.02 -20.37 20.84
C ARG A 70 11.96 -20.81 22.30
N VAL A 71 10.92 -21.56 22.66
CA VAL A 71 10.64 -21.97 24.05
C VAL A 71 10.97 -23.43 24.32
N MET A 72 10.91 -24.27 23.29
CA MET A 72 11.22 -25.69 23.37
C MET A 72 11.54 -26.22 21.96
N PRO A 73 12.06 -27.46 21.82
CA PRO A 73 12.23 -28.09 20.51
C PRO A 73 10.91 -28.10 19.73
N GLY A 74 10.94 -27.60 18.50
CA GLY A 74 9.77 -27.51 17.63
C GLY A 74 10.00 -28.08 16.25
N VAL A 75 8.93 -28.13 15.47
CA VAL A 75 8.91 -28.72 14.13
C VAL A 75 8.51 -27.67 13.10
N CYS A 76 9.30 -27.57 12.03
CA CYS A 76 8.98 -26.75 10.87
C CYS A 76 8.77 -27.65 9.65
N ILE A 77 7.59 -27.60 9.06
CA ILE A 77 7.19 -28.38 7.88
C ILE A 77 7.18 -27.44 6.68
N HIS A 78 8.07 -27.69 5.71
CA HIS A 78 8.14 -26.93 4.47
C HIS A 78 7.36 -27.63 3.36
N LEU A 79 6.43 -26.94 2.72
CA LEU A 79 5.58 -27.49 1.65
C LEU A 79 6.22 -27.35 0.26
N TYR A 80 7.50 -27.71 0.16
CA TYR A 80 8.24 -27.74 -1.10
C TYR A 80 9.32 -28.83 -1.05
N THR A 81 9.68 -29.35 -2.23
CA THR A 81 10.65 -30.45 -2.34
C THR A 81 12.08 -29.98 -2.07
N SER A 82 12.95 -30.92 -1.68
CA SER A 82 14.39 -30.66 -1.54
C SER A 82 15.00 -30.13 -2.84
N HIS A 83 14.59 -30.66 -4.00
CA HIS A 83 15.04 -30.14 -5.31
C HIS A 83 14.68 -28.66 -5.50
N ARG A 84 13.45 -28.25 -5.16
CA ARG A 84 13.04 -26.83 -5.20
C ARG A 84 13.91 -25.98 -4.29
N TYR A 85 14.17 -26.43 -3.06
CA TYR A 85 14.96 -25.70 -2.07
C TYR A 85 16.43 -25.49 -2.49
N TYR A 86 17.09 -26.53 -3.00
CA TYR A 86 18.52 -26.44 -3.35
C TYR A 86 18.78 -25.90 -4.75
N SER A 87 17.90 -26.14 -5.73
CA SER A 87 18.17 -25.82 -7.14
C SER A 87 17.44 -24.59 -7.69
N ARG A 88 16.37 -24.13 -7.03
CA ARG A 88 15.47 -23.09 -7.60
C ARG A 88 15.17 -21.93 -6.65
N ILE A 89 15.30 -22.12 -5.35
CA ILE A 89 15.08 -21.06 -4.36
C ILE A 89 16.39 -20.28 -4.14
N LEU A 90 16.30 -18.95 -4.22
CA LEU A 90 17.42 -18.04 -3.99
C LEU A 90 17.93 -18.16 -2.55
N ALA A 91 19.24 -17.97 -2.35
CA ALA A 91 19.84 -17.98 -1.02
C ALA A 91 19.29 -16.84 -0.14
N GLN A 92 19.25 -15.63 -0.70
CA GLN A 92 18.85 -14.40 -0.06
C GLN A 92 17.68 -13.76 -0.83
N PRO A 93 16.85 -12.92 -0.19
CA PRO A 93 15.85 -12.14 -0.89
C PRO A 93 16.51 -11.09 -1.79
N ILE A 94 15.84 -10.73 -2.89
CA ILE A 94 16.28 -9.62 -3.76
C ILE A 94 16.12 -8.32 -2.96
N PRO A 95 17.14 -7.43 -2.90
CA PRO A 95 17.02 -6.17 -2.17
C PRO A 95 15.90 -5.30 -2.72
N GLU A 96 15.23 -4.56 -1.84
CA GLU A 96 14.10 -3.69 -2.23
C GLU A 96 14.48 -2.69 -3.31
N LEU A 97 15.71 -2.18 -3.26
CA LEU A 97 16.26 -1.20 -4.21
C LEU A 97 16.21 -1.67 -5.67
N HIS A 98 16.21 -2.98 -5.93
CA HIS A 98 16.14 -3.55 -7.28
C HIS A 98 14.72 -3.87 -7.77
N ARG A 99 13.71 -3.78 -6.88
CA ARG A 99 12.36 -4.30 -7.16
C ARG A 99 11.22 -3.34 -6.85
N VAL A 100 11.53 -2.12 -6.42
CA VAL A 100 10.53 -1.07 -6.18
C VAL A 100 10.83 0.17 -7.03
N PRO A 101 9.83 1.01 -7.34
CA PRO A 101 10.08 2.28 -8.03
C PRO A 101 10.99 3.20 -7.20
N LEU A 102 11.86 3.94 -7.88
CA LEU A 102 12.91 4.74 -7.25
C LEU A 102 12.48 6.20 -7.01
N GLU A 103 11.35 6.65 -7.55
CA GLU A 103 10.91 8.05 -7.52
C GLU A 103 10.94 8.66 -6.11
N GLN A 104 10.36 7.95 -5.13
CA GLN A 104 10.34 8.44 -3.75
C GLN A 104 11.74 8.49 -3.13
N LEU A 105 12.60 7.52 -3.47
CA LEU A 105 13.97 7.48 -2.98
C LEU A 105 14.78 8.64 -3.57
N LEU A 106 14.66 8.89 -4.87
CA LEU A 106 15.34 9.98 -5.56
C LEU A 106 14.91 11.35 -5.04
N LEU A 107 13.61 11.55 -4.79
CA LEU A 107 13.12 12.78 -4.15
C LEU A 107 13.74 12.97 -2.76
N ARG A 108 13.78 11.91 -1.94
CA ARG A 108 14.40 11.97 -0.61
C ARG A 108 15.89 12.31 -0.70
N ILE A 109 16.64 11.66 -1.59
CA ILE A 109 18.06 11.96 -1.82
C ILE A 109 18.26 13.44 -2.13
N LYS A 110 17.45 14.00 -3.05
CA LYS A 110 17.55 15.41 -3.42
C LYS A 110 17.14 16.39 -2.32
N THR A 111 16.33 15.97 -1.34
CA THR A 111 16.00 16.81 -0.17
C THR A 111 17.03 16.76 0.96
N LEU A 112 17.94 15.79 0.96
CA LEU A 112 18.93 15.64 2.04
C LEU A 112 20.11 16.60 1.82
N PRO A 113 20.41 17.52 2.77
CA PRO A 113 21.47 18.52 2.60
C PRO A 113 22.85 17.89 2.31
N ARG A 114 23.11 16.70 2.86
CA ARG A 114 24.37 15.95 2.64
C ARG A 114 24.61 15.60 1.17
N PHE A 115 23.56 15.49 0.37
CA PHE A 115 23.62 15.08 -1.03
C PHE A 115 23.26 16.21 -1.99
N ALA A 116 23.11 17.46 -1.51
CA ALA A 116 22.67 18.59 -2.31
C ALA A 116 23.53 18.82 -3.58
N ASN A 117 24.84 18.59 -3.48
CA ASN A 117 25.80 18.78 -4.58
C ASN A 117 26.29 17.44 -5.18
N LYS A 118 25.59 16.34 -4.94
CA LYS A 118 25.97 15.02 -5.47
C LYS A 118 25.00 14.58 -6.55
N ASP A 119 25.54 13.94 -7.58
CA ASP A 119 24.71 13.25 -8.55
C ASP A 119 24.06 12.01 -7.92
N VAL A 120 22.82 11.70 -8.34
CA VAL A 120 22.06 10.58 -7.77
C VAL A 120 22.65 9.22 -8.13
N HIS A 121 23.33 9.11 -9.29
CA HIS A 121 24.05 7.91 -9.68
C HIS A 121 25.25 7.68 -8.76
N ASP A 122 26.01 8.72 -8.41
CA ASP A 122 27.12 8.61 -7.46
C ASP A 122 26.63 8.19 -6.06
N VAL A 123 25.50 8.75 -5.61
CA VAL A 123 24.93 8.41 -4.30
C VAL A 123 24.46 6.96 -4.26
N LEU A 124 23.72 6.51 -5.28
CA LEU A 124 23.20 5.14 -5.35
C LEU A 124 24.28 4.11 -5.69
N GLY A 125 25.28 4.48 -6.49
CA GLY A 125 26.46 3.68 -6.80
C GLY A 125 27.31 3.35 -5.57
N GLY A 126 27.24 4.18 -4.52
CA GLY A 126 27.87 3.93 -3.22
C GLY A 126 27.13 2.96 -2.29
N THR A 127 26.00 2.37 -2.71
CA THR A 127 25.25 1.39 -1.90
C THR A 127 25.83 -0.03 -2.04
N ILE A 128 25.44 -0.94 -1.14
CA ILE A 128 25.97 -2.33 -1.12
C ILE A 128 25.65 -3.07 -2.44
N GLU A 129 24.42 -2.90 -2.93
CA GLU A 129 23.94 -3.46 -4.19
C GLU A 129 23.23 -2.32 -4.96
N PRO A 130 23.93 -1.60 -5.85
CA PRO A 130 23.38 -0.44 -6.55
C PRO A 130 22.36 -0.85 -7.62
N PRO A 131 21.27 -0.09 -7.82
CA PRO A 131 20.34 -0.32 -8.93
C PRO A 131 21.04 0.01 -10.25
N CYS A 132 20.55 -0.55 -11.36
CA CYS A 132 21.09 -0.22 -12.67
C CYS A 132 20.77 1.23 -13.06
N ASP A 133 21.67 1.85 -13.83
CA ASP A 133 21.56 3.26 -14.21
C ASP A 133 20.28 3.53 -15.01
N GLU A 134 19.83 2.58 -15.83
CA GLU A 134 18.60 2.72 -16.62
C GLU A 134 17.36 2.86 -15.72
N ASN A 135 17.35 2.18 -14.56
CA ASN A 135 16.26 2.30 -13.59
C ASN A 135 16.28 3.67 -12.90
N ILE A 136 17.47 4.21 -12.61
CA ILE A 136 17.65 5.55 -12.03
C ILE A 136 17.17 6.60 -13.03
N ASP A 137 17.66 6.55 -14.27
CA ASP A 137 17.30 7.49 -15.34
C ASP A 137 15.80 7.46 -15.65
N SER A 138 15.23 6.28 -15.74
CA SER A 138 13.79 6.13 -15.97
C SER A 138 12.97 6.76 -14.84
N ALA A 139 13.43 6.66 -13.59
CA ALA A 139 12.76 7.30 -12.45
C ALA A 139 12.91 8.83 -12.47
N LEU A 140 14.07 9.35 -12.87
CA LEU A 140 14.28 10.79 -13.07
C LEU A 140 13.34 11.36 -14.14
N VAL A 141 13.20 10.67 -15.27
CA VAL A 141 12.24 11.07 -16.34
C VAL A 141 10.81 11.09 -15.79
N ARG A 142 10.40 10.07 -15.03
CA ARG A 142 9.05 10.05 -14.42
C ARG A 142 8.83 11.19 -13.44
N LEU A 143 9.84 11.56 -12.65
CA LEU A 143 9.77 12.71 -11.76
C LEU A 143 9.66 14.04 -12.51
N GLN A 144 10.34 14.18 -13.65
CA GLN A 144 10.19 15.35 -14.54
C GLN A 144 8.78 15.40 -15.14
N LEU A 145 8.24 14.28 -15.62
CA LEU A 145 6.87 14.20 -16.17
C LEU A 145 5.79 14.56 -15.13
N VAL A 146 6.01 14.18 -13.86
CA VAL A 146 5.13 14.58 -12.76
C VAL A 146 5.34 16.04 -12.36
N GLY A 147 6.41 16.70 -12.83
CA GLY A 147 6.75 18.09 -12.50
C GLY A 147 7.45 18.25 -11.15
N ALA A 148 7.95 17.15 -10.57
CA ALA A 148 8.70 17.16 -9.33
C ALA A 148 10.15 17.63 -9.54
N LEU A 149 10.68 17.44 -10.76
CA LEU A 149 11.99 17.93 -11.18
C LEU A 149 11.86 18.86 -12.40
N ASN A 150 12.75 19.85 -12.51
CA ASN A 150 12.90 20.68 -13.71
C ASN A 150 13.73 19.97 -14.80
N VAL A 151 14.02 20.67 -15.90
CA VAL A 151 14.79 20.12 -17.03
C VAL A 151 16.21 19.77 -16.60
N GLU A 152 16.77 20.54 -15.68
CA GLU A 152 18.10 20.37 -15.07
C GLU A 152 18.14 19.28 -13.97
N LYS A 153 17.05 18.50 -13.80
CA LYS A 153 16.89 17.45 -12.78
C LYS A 153 16.96 17.98 -11.34
N GLU A 154 16.70 19.27 -11.10
CA GLU A 154 16.63 19.89 -9.77
C GLU A 154 15.20 19.90 -9.22
N LEU A 155 15.06 19.95 -7.89
CA LEU A 155 13.77 19.95 -7.20
C LEU A 155 12.96 21.22 -7.47
N THR A 156 11.76 21.05 -8.02
CA THR A 156 10.77 22.13 -8.13
C THR A 156 10.09 22.40 -6.78
N PRO A 157 9.35 23.52 -6.61
CA PRO A 157 8.52 23.73 -5.43
C PRO A 157 7.50 22.59 -5.21
N LEU A 158 6.88 22.10 -6.30
CA LEU A 158 6.01 20.91 -6.23
C LEU A 158 6.79 19.68 -5.75
N GLY A 159 7.99 19.44 -6.30
CA GLY A 159 8.85 18.33 -5.91
C GLY A 159 9.21 18.34 -4.42
N ARG A 160 9.44 19.52 -3.83
CA ARG A 160 9.70 19.66 -2.40
C ARG A 160 8.51 19.20 -1.56
N HIS A 161 7.29 19.60 -1.92
CA HIS A 161 6.08 19.15 -1.23
C HIS A 161 5.83 17.64 -1.41
N LEU A 162 6.05 17.11 -2.63
CA LEU A 162 5.93 15.67 -2.90
C LEU A 162 6.94 14.85 -2.08
N ALA A 163 8.18 15.33 -1.92
CA ALA A 163 9.20 14.67 -1.14
C ALA A 163 8.84 14.55 0.35
N SER A 164 8.05 15.49 0.87
CA SER A 164 7.55 15.48 2.26
C SER A 164 6.42 14.48 2.51
N LEU A 165 5.79 13.93 1.46
CA LEU A 165 4.70 12.98 1.58
C LEU A 165 5.21 11.53 1.42
N PRO A 166 4.91 10.61 2.37
CA PRO A 166 5.31 9.21 2.29
C PRO A 166 4.36 8.37 1.41
N VAL A 167 4.05 8.84 0.20
CA VAL A 167 3.11 8.20 -0.74
C VAL A 167 3.72 8.14 -2.14
N ASP A 168 3.11 7.37 -3.06
CA ASP A 168 3.48 7.44 -4.49
C ASP A 168 3.36 8.87 -5.01
N VAL A 169 4.34 9.32 -5.80
CA VAL A 169 4.45 10.72 -6.25
C VAL A 169 3.24 11.19 -7.06
N ARG A 170 2.57 10.31 -7.81
CA ARG A 170 1.36 10.65 -8.57
C ARG A 170 0.16 10.82 -7.63
N LEU A 171 0.06 9.96 -6.61
CA LEU A 171 -0.95 10.10 -5.56
C LEU A 171 -0.72 11.37 -4.74
N GLY A 172 0.52 11.66 -4.37
CA GLY A 172 0.89 12.91 -3.70
C GLY A 172 0.46 14.13 -4.51
N LYS A 173 0.71 14.13 -5.83
CA LYS A 173 0.28 15.21 -6.72
C LYS A 173 -1.25 15.33 -6.76
N LEU A 174 -1.98 14.23 -6.91
CA LEU A 174 -3.44 14.22 -6.86
C LEU A 174 -3.98 14.81 -5.54
N MET A 175 -3.37 14.45 -4.41
CA MET A 175 -3.76 14.96 -3.09
C MET A 175 -3.52 16.47 -2.97
N LEU A 176 -2.32 16.95 -3.36
CA LEU A 176 -1.96 18.37 -3.31
C LEU A 176 -2.88 19.22 -4.19
N PHE A 177 -3.11 18.81 -5.44
CA PHE A 177 -4.03 19.51 -6.33
C PHE A 177 -5.49 19.40 -5.86
N GLY A 178 -5.86 18.31 -5.19
CA GLY A 178 -7.15 18.20 -4.51
C GLY A 178 -7.36 19.27 -3.44
N ALA A 179 -6.31 19.61 -2.68
CA ALA A 179 -6.34 20.73 -1.74
C ALA A 179 -6.40 22.09 -2.45
N ILE A 180 -5.53 22.31 -3.44
CA ILE A 180 -5.46 23.59 -4.17
C ILE A 180 -6.76 23.90 -4.92
N PHE A 181 -7.42 22.91 -5.49
CA PHE A 181 -8.68 23.07 -6.23
C PHE A 181 -9.92 22.81 -5.37
N CYS A 182 -9.80 22.86 -4.04
CA CYS A 182 -10.93 22.76 -3.10
C CYS A 182 -11.80 21.50 -3.30
N CYS A 183 -11.20 20.38 -3.76
CA CYS A 183 -11.90 19.11 -4.00
C CYS A 183 -11.29 17.95 -3.18
N VAL A 184 -10.74 18.27 -2.01
CA VAL A 184 -10.04 17.36 -1.08
C VAL A 184 -10.80 16.06 -0.86
N ASP A 185 -12.08 16.12 -0.48
CA ASP A 185 -12.87 14.92 -0.16
C ASP A 185 -12.88 13.90 -1.31
N SER A 186 -13.07 14.40 -2.53
CA SER A 186 -13.12 13.57 -3.74
C SER A 186 -11.74 13.09 -4.15
N ALA A 187 -10.74 13.98 -4.14
CA ALA A 187 -9.36 13.64 -4.47
C ALA A 187 -8.78 12.58 -3.53
N LEU A 188 -8.98 12.73 -2.21
CA LEU A 188 -8.51 11.77 -1.22
C LEU A 188 -9.23 10.43 -1.31
N THR A 189 -10.53 10.43 -1.66
CA THR A 189 -11.28 9.18 -1.87
C THR A 189 -10.75 8.42 -3.09
N ILE A 190 -10.49 9.12 -4.20
CA ILE A 190 -9.89 8.53 -5.41
C ILE A 190 -8.48 8.01 -5.10
N ALA A 191 -7.65 8.83 -4.42
CA ALA A 191 -6.31 8.44 -4.02
C ALA A 191 -6.31 7.18 -3.15
N ALA A 192 -7.21 7.08 -2.16
CA ALA A 192 -7.33 5.92 -1.28
C ALA A 192 -7.74 4.65 -2.04
N CYS A 193 -8.55 4.79 -3.09
CA CYS A 193 -8.91 3.69 -3.96
C CYS A 193 -7.70 3.21 -4.79
N LEU A 194 -6.95 4.15 -5.37
CA LEU A 194 -5.78 3.89 -6.20
C LEU A 194 -4.62 3.29 -5.40
N SER A 195 -4.43 3.71 -4.14
CA SER A 195 -3.36 3.21 -3.27
C SER A 195 -3.64 1.81 -2.71
N HIS A 196 -4.89 1.34 -2.78
CA HIS A 196 -5.32 0.08 -2.18
C HIS A 196 -5.80 -0.90 -3.24
N ARG A 197 -7.12 -1.13 -3.33
CA ARG A 197 -7.74 -1.98 -4.35
C ARG A 197 -9.16 -1.48 -4.61
N SER A 198 -9.69 -1.82 -5.79
CA SER A 198 -11.08 -1.54 -6.14
C SER A 198 -12.04 -2.12 -5.10
N PRO A 199 -13.07 -1.38 -4.67
CA PRO A 199 -14.11 -1.89 -3.78
C PRO A 199 -15.05 -2.86 -4.50
N PHE A 200 -15.12 -2.84 -5.83
CA PHE A 200 -15.97 -3.73 -6.62
C PHE A 200 -15.50 -5.18 -6.54
N VAL A 201 -16.42 -6.09 -6.27
CA VAL A 201 -16.19 -7.55 -6.29
C VAL A 201 -16.98 -8.17 -7.42
N SER A 202 -16.43 -9.22 -8.04
CA SER A 202 -17.09 -9.97 -9.11
C SER A 202 -17.13 -11.46 -8.74
N PRO A 203 -18.13 -11.89 -7.94
CA PRO A 203 -18.27 -13.28 -7.53
C PRO A 203 -18.48 -14.21 -8.73
N ILE A 204 -17.98 -15.44 -8.63
CA ILE A 204 -18.21 -16.48 -9.64
C ILE A 204 -19.73 -16.70 -9.78
N GLY A 205 -20.22 -16.75 -11.02
CA GLY A 205 -21.64 -16.91 -11.34
C GLY A 205 -22.51 -15.65 -11.25
N HIS A 206 -21.96 -14.51 -10.78
CA HIS A 206 -22.72 -13.25 -10.64
C HIS A 206 -22.04 -12.06 -11.34
N ARG A 207 -21.17 -12.33 -12.32
CA ARG A 207 -20.38 -11.29 -13.01
C ARG A 207 -21.28 -10.27 -13.73
N ASP A 208 -22.25 -10.74 -14.50
CA ASP A 208 -23.14 -9.86 -15.27
C ASP A 208 -23.98 -8.94 -14.37
N LEU A 209 -24.44 -9.46 -13.23
CA LEU A 209 -25.16 -8.68 -12.21
C LEU A 209 -24.25 -7.64 -11.54
N ALA A 210 -23.01 -8.02 -11.22
CA ALA A 210 -22.02 -7.11 -10.65
C ALA A 210 -21.66 -5.98 -11.64
N ASP A 211 -21.48 -6.32 -12.92
CA ASP A 211 -21.19 -5.35 -13.97
C ASP A 211 -22.38 -4.42 -14.23
N ALA A 212 -23.61 -4.94 -14.21
CA ALA A 212 -24.82 -4.11 -14.29
C ALA A 212 -24.93 -3.13 -13.12
N LYS A 213 -24.65 -3.59 -11.88
CA LYS A 213 -24.61 -2.71 -10.70
C LYS A 213 -23.49 -1.67 -10.78
N LYS A 214 -22.29 -2.03 -11.26
CA LYS A 214 -21.20 -1.08 -11.50
C LYS A 214 -21.61 -0.02 -12.52
N LYS A 215 -22.25 -0.42 -13.63
CA LYS A 215 -22.75 0.51 -14.66
C LYS A 215 -23.80 1.49 -14.13
N GLN A 216 -24.65 1.10 -13.17
CA GLN A 216 -25.60 2.01 -12.51
C GLN A 216 -24.94 3.11 -11.67
N MET A 217 -23.66 2.94 -11.32
CA MET A 217 -22.85 3.94 -10.62
C MET A 217 -21.86 4.64 -11.57
N ALA A 218 -21.91 4.37 -12.88
CA ALA A 218 -20.99 4.96 -13.83
C ALA A 218 -21.21 6.47 -13.96
N VAL A 219 -20.14 7.25 -13.84
CA VAL A 219 -20.17 8.70 -13.96
C VAL A 219 -19.16 9.14 -15.01
N SER A 220 -19.63 9.89 -16.01
CA SER A 220 -18.82 10.56 -17.04
C SER A 220 -17.77 9.65 -17.72
N ASN A 221 -18.11 8.38 -17.97
CA ASN A 221 -17.21 7.37 -18.53
C ASN A 221 -15.86 7.25 -17.79
N SER A 222 -15.85 7.50 -16.48
CA SER A 222 -14.66 7.45 -15.64
C SER A 222 -14.78 6.39 -14.56
N ASP A 223 -13.87 5.42 -14.56
CA ASP A 223 -13.78 4.43 -13.48
C ASP A 223 -13.48 5.10 -12.12
N HIS A 224 -12.68 6.16 -12.09
CA HIS A 224 -12.36 6.88 -10.85
C HIS A 224 -13.59 7.58 -10.27
N LEU A 225 -14.39 8.23 -11.11
CA LEU A 225 -15.65 8.85 -10.66
C LEU A 225 -16.70 7.81 -10.29
N THR A 226 -16.72 6.66 -10.97
CA THR A 226 -17.57 5.52 -10.62
C THR A 226 -17.24 4.97 -9.23
N MET A 227 -15.95 4.83 -8.91
CA MET A 227 -15.50 4.40 -7.58
C MET A 227 -15.82 5.46 -6.51
N LEU A 228 -15.63 6.74 -6.83
CA LEU A 228 -16.01 7.85 -5.96
C LEU A 228 -17.52 7.84 -5.65
N GLU A 229 -18.35 7.64 -6.66
CA GLU A 229 -19.82 7.58 -6.52
C GLU A 229 -20.25 6.39 -5.67
N ALA A 230 -19.69 5.20 -5.93
CA ALA A 230 -19.94 4.01 -5.13
C ALA A 230 -19.59 4.22 -3.65
N TYR A 231 -18.44 4.86 -3.38
CA TYR A 231 -18.01 5.19 -2.03
C TYR A 231 -18.94 6.22 -1.36
N LYS A 232 -19.34 7.30 -2.06
CA LYS A 232 -20.26 8.32 -1.54
C LYS A 232 -21.61 7.72 -1.14
N ARG A 233 -22.19 6.88 -2.00
CA ARG A 233 -23.47 6.19 -1.70
C ARG A 233 -23.35 5.25 -0.51
N TRP A 234 -22.27 4.47 -0.43
CA TRP A 234 -22.03 3.61 0.73
C TRP A 234 -21.83 4.42 2.01
N ARG A 235 -21.10 5.55 1.96
CA ARG A 235 -20.90 6.44 3.11
C ARG A 235 -22.24 6.96 3.62
N ALA A 236 -23.14 7.41 2.73
CA ALA A 236 -24.47 7.89 3.10
C ALA A 236 -25.29 6.83 3.86
N GLU A 237 -25.31 5.59 3.39
CA GLU A 237 -25.99 4.49 4.10
C GLU A 237 -25.29 4.10 5.40
N ARG A 238 -23.96 4.13 5.42
CA ARG A 238 -23.18 3.78 6.61
C ARG A 238 -23.38 4.76 7.78
N VAL A 239 -23.57 6.04 7.48
CA VAL A 239 -23.91 7.06 8.50
C VAL A 239 -25.22 6.72 9.21
N ARG A 240 -26.20 6.14 8.51
CA ARG A 240 -27.48 5.70 9.11
C ARG A 240 -27.26 4.53 10.06
N SER A 241 -26.51 3.52 9.63
CA SER A 241 -25.99 2.47 10.53
C SER A 241 -24.90 1.65 9.86
N ARG A 242 -24.04 1.00 10.67
CA ARG A 242 -23.05 0.03 10.17
C ARG A 242 -23.71 -1.12 9.39
N TYR A 243 -24.90 -1.54 9.80
CA TYR A 243 -25.65 -2.60 9.11
C TYR A 243 -26.16 -2.15 7.74
N ALA A 244 -26.68 -0.92 7.63
CA ALA A 244 -27.15 -0.35 6.38
C ALA A 244 -26.00 -0.21 5.35
N GLY A 245 -24.83 0.30 5.78
CA GLY A 245 -23.64 0.36 4.91
C GLY A 245 -23.19 -1.02 4.43
N LYS A 246 -23.15 -2.01 5.32
CA LYS A 246 -22.80 -3.40 4.95
C LYS A 246 -23.81 -4.01 3.97
N ASN A 247 -25.10 -3.79 4.19
CA ASN A 247 -26.17 -4.26 3.29
C ASN A 247 -26.05 -3.59 1.91
N TYR A 248 -25.88 -2.27 1.87
CA TYR A 248 -25.64 -1.54 0.63
C TYR A 248 -24.45 -2.10 -0.15
N ALA A 249 -23.33 -2.36 0.54
CA ALA A 249 -22.16 -2.95 -0.09
C ALA A 249 -22.45 -4.33 -0.67
N GLN A 250 -23.14 -5.21 0.06
CA GLN A 250 -23.49 -6.54 -0.40
C GLN A 250 -24.41 -6.51 -1.64
N VAL A 251 -25.47 -5.69 -1.62
CA VAL A 251 -26.45 -5.57 -2.72
C VAL A 251 -25.82 -5.01 -4.00
N ASN A 252 -24.77 -4.20 -3.88
CA ASN A 252 -24.10 -3.55 -5.01
C ASN A 252 -22.77 -4.18 -5.39
N PHE A 253 -22.49 -5.40 -4.90
CA PHE A 253 -21.23 -6.12 -5.18
C PHE A 253 -19.99 -5.29 -4.83
N LEU A 254 -20.01 -4.68 -3.64
CA LEU A 254 -18.89 -3.97 -3.05
C LEU A 254 -18.37 -4.70 -1.81
N SER A 255 -17.05 -4.61 -1.57
CA SER A 255 -16.43 -5.10 -0.35
C SER A 255 -16.50 -4.04 0.76
N ASP A 256 -17.40 -4.23 1.72
CA ASP A 256 -17.51 -3.36 2.91
C ASP A 256 -16.17 -3.20 3.63
N LYS A 257 -15.40 -4.29 3.79
CA LYS A 257 -14.05 -4.26 4.36
C LYS A 257 -13.10 -3.32 3.61
N THR A 258 -13.17 -3.31 2.28
CA THR A 258 -12.34 -2.42 1.46
C THR A 258 -12.78 -0.98 1.56
N LEU A 259 -14.09 -0.72 1.56
CA LEU A 259 -14.63 0.63 1.74
C LEU A 259 -14.29 1.20 3.13
N VAL A 260 -14.33 0.37 4.19
CA VAL A 260 -13.83 0.73 5.54
C VAL A 260 -12.35 1.12 5.48
N ALA A 261 -11.52 0.29 4.86
CA ALA A 261 -10.08 0.56 4.74
C ALA A 261 -9.81 1.85 3.94
N MET A 262 -10.59 2.12 2.88
CA MET A 262 -10.51 3.36 2.13
C MET A 262 -10.81 4.58 3.01
N ALA A 263 -11.83 4.53 3.87
CA ALA A 263 -12.13 5.61 4.81
C ALA A 263 -10.96 5.88 5.79
N ASP A 264 -10.28 4.82 6.24
CA ASP A 264 -9.12 4.92 7.13
C ASP A 264 -7.88 5.47 6.41
N ILE A 265 -7.65 5.10 5.14
CA ILE A 265 -6.54 5.62 4.31
C ILE A 265 -6.79 7.09 3.96
N LYS A 266 -8.03 7.44 3.60
CA LYS A 266 -8.43 8.80 3.28
C LYS A 266 -8.14 9.77 4.45
N HIS A 267 -8.42 9.35 5.68
CA HIS A 267 -8.04 10.13 6.88
C HIS A 267 -6.53 10.28 7.04
N GLN A 268 -5.75 9.21 6.81
CA GLN A 268 -4.29 9.30 6.86
C GLN A 268 -3.75 10.29 5.82
N PHE A 269 -4.32 10.29 4.62
CA PHE A 269 -3.96 11.26 3.58
C PHE A 269 -4.33 12.70 3.97
N LEU A 270 -5.45 12.91 4.63
CA LEU A 270 -5.83 14.20 5.19
C LEU A 270 -4.83 14.67 6.25
N GLU A 271 -4.45 13.79 7.18
CA GLU A 271 -3.44 14.07 8.22
C GLU A 271 -2.07 14.42 7.61
N LEU A 272 -1.68 13.75 6.53
CA LEU A 272 -0.45 14.07 5.80
C LEU A 272 -0.51 15.47 5.17
N LEU A 273 -1.60 15.83 4.48
CA LEU A 273 -1.77 17.18 3.93
C LEU A 273 -1.75 18.26 5.02
N ALA A 274 -2.37 17.99 6.16
CA ALA A 274 -2.33 18.90 7.31
C ALA A 274 -0.91 19.03 7.89
N SER A 275 -0.14 17.94 7.95
CA SER A 275 1.23 17.93 8.48
C SER A 275 2.22 18.78 7.67
N ILE A 276 1.96 18.95 6.37
CA ILE A 276 2.76 19.81 5.47
C ILE A 276 2.15 21.20 5.26
N GLY A 277 1.09 21.55 6.00
CA GLY A 277 0.48 22.87 6.01
C GLY A 277 -0.46 23.18 4.85
N PHE A 278 -0.94 22.18 4.10
CA PHE A 278 -1.88 22.40 2.99
C PHE A 278 -3.34 22.49 3.43
N ILE A 279 -3.67 22.00 4.63
CA ILE A 279 -5.04 21.97 5.15
C ILE A 279 -5.01 22.25 6.66
N HIS A 280 -5.95 23.09 7.13
CA HIS A 280 -6.23 23.26 8.54
C HIS A 280 -7.35 22.31 9.00
N LEU A 281 -7.09 21.56 10.08
CA LEU A 281 -8.07 20.64 10.66
C LEU A 281 -8.78 21.29 11.84
N THR A 282 -10.10 21.36 11.78
CA THR A 282 -10.95 21.91 12.86
C THR A 282 -11.12 20.93 14.02
N HIS A 283 -11.08 19.62 13.76
CA HIS A 283 -11.15 18.57 14.77
C HIS A 283 -10.24 17.39 14.41
N ARG A 284 -9.69 16.70 15.42
CA ARG A 284 -8.77 15.53 15.26
C ARG A 284 -9.37 14.19 15.71
N SER A 285 -10.68 14.12 15.99
CA SER A 285 -11.29 12.88 16.49
C SER A 285 -11.44 11.85 15.37
N ARG A 286 -10.65 10.78 15.45
CA ARG A 286 -10.71 9.65 14.50
C ARG A 286 -11.46 8.47 15.11
N ARG A 287 -12.39 7.90 14.34
CA ARG A 287 -12.98 6.57 14.62
C ARG A 287 -12.80 5.71 13.38
N SER A 288 -12.24 4.51 13.54
CA SER A 288 -11.95 3.64 12.39
C SER A 288 -13.21 3.34 11.59
N GLY A 289 -13.11 3.55 10.27
CA GLY A 289 -14.19 3.34 9.32
C GLY A 289 -15.31 4.38 9.35
N GLU A 290 -15.25 5.43 10.17
CA GLU A 290 -16.09 6.62 10.00
C GLU A 290 -15.36 7.60 9.05
N ASP A 291 -16.05 8.09 8.02
CA ASP A 291 -15.53 9.13 7.13
C ASP A 291 -16.14 10.49 7.47
N LYS A 292 -15.34 11.40 8.05
CA LYS A 292 -15.75 12.76 8.43
C LYS A 292 -14.89 13.84 7.75
N VAL A 293 -14.17 13.49 6.69
CA VAL A 293 -13.22 14.41 6.04
C VAL A 293 -13.88 15.75 5.66
N CYS A 294 -15.06 15.74 5.03
CA CYS A 294 -15.81 16.98 4.73
C CYS A 294 -16.09 17.86 5.95
N GLN A 295 -16.24 17.29 7.16
CA GLN A 295 -16.56 18.03 8.38
C GLN A 295 -15.30 18.56 9.09
N MET A 296 -14.13 18.01 8.75
CA MET A 296 -12.85 18.30 9.41
C MET A 296 -12.03 19.36 8.69
N VAL A 297 -12.35 19.62 7.42
CA VAL A 297 -11.76 20.70 6.62
C VAL A 297 -12.63 21.93 6.82
N ALA A 298 -12.01 23.06 7.17
CA ALA A 298 -12.73 24.34 7.23
C ALA A 298 -13.29 24.67 5.83
N GLU A 299 -14.56 25.06 5.77
CA GLU A 299 -15.10 25.77 4.60
C GLU A 299 -14.51 27.18 4.66
N GLU A 300 -13.49 27.46 3.85
CA GLU A 300 -13.06 28.84 3.55
C GLU A 300 -13.79 29.35 2.30
#